data_AF-A0A7V8NMB9-F1
#
_entry.id   AF-A0A7V8NMB9-F1
#
_cell.length_a   1.000
_cell.length_b   1.000
_cell.length_c   1.000
_cell.angle_alpha   90.00
_cell.angle_beta   90.00
_cell.angle_gamma   90.00
#
_symmetry.space_group_name_H-M   'P 1'
#
loop_
_entity.id
_entity.type
_entity.pdbx_description
1 polymer ?
#
loop_
_entity_poly.entity_id
_entity_poly.type
_entity_poly.pdbx_seq_one_letter_code
_entity_poly.pdbx_strand_id
1 'polypeptide(L)'
;DVVFPSASAYEKNGTVTNVTGEVQRLKRAVNTMGAKPDLEIMGFMAREMGAAQALGPWTPDVVFEDIRKTVRGYDVSLPVVAAGGAAQTMPLNGRIPVKSRPDLVRSDHNGLFASGTLGRYSKVLNSVVESRLNR
;
A
#
# COMPACT_ATOMS: atom_id res chain seq x y z
N ASP A 1 16.30 -14.54 -13.53
CA ASP A 1 15.27 -13.80 -12.77
C ASP A 1 14.37 -14.75 -11.99
N VAL A 2 13.77 -14.24 -10.91
CA VAL A 2 12.88 -14.98 -10.00
C VAL A 2 11.63 -14.15 -9.75
N VAL A 3 10.47 -14.80 -9.66
CA VAL A 3 9.18 -14.16 -9.39
C VAL A 3 8.60 -14.72 -8.09
N PHE A 4 8.21 -13.83 -7.17
CA PHE A 4 7.54 -14.20 -5.93
C PHE A 4 6.06 -13.76 -5.97
N PRO A 5 5.09 -14.69 -5.88
CA PRO A 5 3.67 -14.34 -5.90
C PRO A 5 3.24 -13.68 -4.58
N SER A 6 2.82 -12.42 -4.66
CA SER A 6 2.36 -11.63 -3.51
C SER A 6 0.83 -11.54 -3.40
N ALA A 7 0.34 -11.47 -2.16
CA ALA A 7 -1.07 -11.29 -1.83
C ALA A 7 -1.57 -9.88 -2.14
N SER A 8 -2.81 -9.78 -2.62
CA SER A 8 -3.49 -8.51 -2.85
C SER A 8 -3.82 -7.77 -1.54
N ALA A 9 -4.27 -6.52 -1.66
CA ALA A 9 -4.67 -5.71 -0.50
C ALA A 9 -5.80 -6.36 0.34
N TYR A 10 -6.64 -7.19 -0.28
CA TYR A 10 -7.77 -7.86 0.38
C TYR A 10 -7.39 -9.20 1.03
N GLU A 11 -6.16 -9.68 0.79
CA GLU A 11 -5.66 -10.98 1.24
C GLU A 11 -4.61 -10.85 2.35
N LYS A 12 -4.36 -9.63 2.83
CA LYS A 12 -3.35 -9.34 3.86
C LYS A 12 -3.85 -8.34 4.90
N ASN A 13 -3.21 -8.40 6.07
CA ASN A 13 -3.36 -7.38 7.10
C ASN A 13 -2.23 -6.36 6.95
N GLY A 14 -2.52 -5.10 7.26
CA GLY A 14 -1.53 -4.04 7.21
C GLY A 14 -2.16 -2.67 7.40
N THR A 15 -1.48 -1.64 6.93
CA THR A 15 -1.97 -0.28 6.90
C THR A 15 -1.76 0.32 5.51
N VAL A 16 -2.59 1.29 5.15
CA VAL A 16 -2.46 2.09 3.93
C VAL A 16 -2.60 3.56 4.29
N THR A 17 -1.86 4.41 3.61
CA THR A 17 -2.01 5.87 3.70
C THR A 17 -2.63 6.36 2.40
N ASN A 18 -3.75 7.09 2.49
CA ASN A 18 -4.41 7.65 1.31
C ASN A 18 -3.76 8.99 0.89
N VAL A 19 -4.28 9.57 -0.20
CA VAL A 19 -3.76 10.82 -0.77
C VAL A 19 -3.95 12.05 0.13
N THR A 20 -4.86 12.00 1.11
CA THR A 20 -5.08 13.07 2.09
C THR A 20 -4.20 12.94 3.33
N GLY A 21 -3.37 11.89 3.39
CA GLY A 21 -2.45 11.63 4.50
C GLY A 21 -3.07 10.86 5.66
N GLU A 22 -4.21 10.20 5.46
CA GLU A 22 -4.86 9.40 6.49
C GLU A 22 -4.36 7.96 6.44
N VAL A 23 -3.92 7.45 7.58
CA VAL A 23 -3.57 6.05 7.79
C VAL A 23 -4.82 5.27 8.18
N GLN A 24 -5.05 4.16 7.49
CA GLN A 24 -6.18 3.26 7.71
C GLN A 24 -5.69 1.82 7.81
N ARG A 25 -6.41 1.00 8.59
CA ARG A 25 -6.10 -0.44 8.73
C ARG A 25 -6.67 -1.24 7.57
N LEU A 26 -5.83 -2.06 6.97
CA LEU A 26 -6.24 -3.14 6.08
C LEU A 26 -6.45 -4.40 6.91
N LYS A 27 -7.62 -5.00 6.75
CA LYS A 27 -7.98 -6.29 7.32
C LYS A 27 -8.18 -7.30 6.20
N ARG A 28 -7.55 -8.46 6.33
CA ARG A 28 -7.71 -9.59 5.41
C ARG A 28 -9.19 -9.95 5.31
N ALA A 29 -9.72 -9.91 4.10
CA ALA A 29 -11.10 -10.27 3.79
C ALA A 29 -11.21 -11.70 3.26
N VAL A 30 -10.21 -12.16 2.50
CA VAL A 30 -10.19 -13.50 1.89
C VAL A 30 -8.86 -14.19 2.17
N ASN A 31 -8.90 -15.51 2.33
CA ASN A 31 -7.71 -16.33 2.43
C ASN A 31 -7.57 -17.20 1.18
N THR A 32 -6.52 -16.97 0.40
CA THR A 32 -6.24 -17.67 -0.85
C THR A 32 -4.97 -18.49 -0.69
N MET A 33 -4.93 -19.67 -1.31
CA MET A 33 -3.74 -20.51 -1.32
C MET A 33 -2.71 -20.00 -2.34
N GLY A 34 -1.42 -20.20 -2.05
CA GLY A 34 -0.31 -19.92 -2.98
C GLY A 34 0.40 -18.59 -2.72
N ALA A 35 -0.30 -17.46 -2.83
CA ALA A 35 0.29 -16.14 -2.62
C ALA A 35 0.54 -15.86 -1.13
N LYS A 36 1.66 -15.20 -0.83
CA LYS A 36 2.03 -14.79 0.54
C LYS A 36 1.94 -13.27 0.71
N PRO A 37 1.62 -12.75 1.90
CA PRO A 37 1.77 -11.32 2.18
C PRO A 37 3.19 -10.84 1.86
N ASP A 38 3.32 -9.62 1.32
CA ASP A 38 4.63 -9.07 0.92
C ASP A 38 5.63 -9.10 2.07
N LEU A 39 5.16 -8.77 3.28
CA LEU A 39 6.00 -8.71 4.47
C LEU A 39 6.52 -10.09 4.89
N GLU A 40 5.76 -11.16 4.67
CA GLU A 40 6.25 -12.53 4.87
C GLU A 40 7.30 -12.92 3.83
N ILE A 41 7.11 -12.53 2.56
CA ILE A 41 8.09 -12.78 1.49
C ILE A 41 9.41 -12.08 1.83
N MET A 42 9.35 -10.81 2.23
CA MET A 42 10.52 -10.04 2.67
C MET A 42 11.18 -10.68 3.89
N GLY A 43 10.39 -11.15 4.86
CA GLY A 43 10.88 -11.85 6.05
C GLY A 43 11.62 -13.15 5.74
N PHE A 44 11.06 -13.99 4.87
CA PHE A 44 11.72 -15.22 4.44
C PHE A 44 12.99 -14.93 3.65
N MET A 45 12.96 -13.93 2.76
CA MET A 45 14.16 -13.51 2.02
C MET A 45 15.25 -13.01 2.97
N ALA A 46 14.89 -12.16 3.94
CA ALA A 46 15.81 -11.69 4.98
C ALA A 46 16.43 -12.84 5.77
N ARG A 47 15.64 -13.89 6.08
CA ARG A 47 16.15 -15.08 6.77
C ARG A 47 17.18 -15.83 5.94
N GLU A 48 16.89 -16.10 4.68
CA GLU A 48 17.84 -16.80 3.78
C GLU A 48 19.10 -15.96 3.52
N MET A 49 19.00 -14.63 3.57
CA MET A 49 20.14 -13.71 3.45
C MET A 49 20.92 -13.51 4.77
N GLY A 50 20.51 -14.14 5.87
CA GLY A 50 21.13 -13.93 7.19
C GLY A 50 20.88 -12.54 7.80
N ALA A 51 19.94 -11.76 7.26
CA ALA A 51 19.59 -10.40 7.71
C ALA A 51 18.39 -10.35 8.67
N ALA A 52 17.67 -11.46 8.86
CA ALA A 52 16.46 -11.50 9.70
C ALA A 52 16.68 -10.99 11.13
N GLN A 53 17.83 -11.27 11.73
CA GLN A 53 18.12 -10.80 13.09
C GLN A 53 18.27 -9.27 13.17
N ALA A 54 18.81 -8.65 12.12
CA ALA A 54 18.95 -7.20 12.05
C ALA A 54 17.61 -6.49 11.75
N LEU A 55 16.74 -7.14 10.97
CA LEU A 55 15.45 -6.57 10.55
C LEU A 55 14.31 -6.83 11.54
N GLY A 56 14.47 -7.80 12.45
CA GLY A 56 13.46 -8.11 13.46
C GLY A 56 12.22 -8.84 12.91
N PRO A 57 11.16 -8.97 13.73
CA PRO A 57 9.94 -9.67 13.36
C PRO A 57 9.17 -8.96 12.25
N TRP A 58 8.84 -9.68 11.19
CA TRP A 58 8.08 -9.17 10.04
C TRP A 58 6.55 -9.31 10.21
N THR A 59 6.03 -9.05 11.41
CA THR A 59 4.56 -9.03 11.60
C THR A 59 4.01 -7.63 11.33
N PRO A 60 2.78 -7.49 10.77
CA PRO A 60 2.24 -6.18 10.43
C PRO A 60 2.20 -5.20 11.61
N ASP A 61 1.84 -5.68 12.81
CA ASP A 61 1.71 -4.84 13.99
C ASP A 61 3.08 -4.39 14.52
N VAL A 62 4.10 -5.25 14.50
CA VAL A 62 5.48 -4.89 14.91
C VAL A 62 6.08 -3.87 13.95
N VAL A 63 6.01 -4.16 12.65
CA VAL A 63 6.56 -3.26 11.62
C VAL A 63 5.82 -1.92 11.59
N PHE A 64 4.50 -1.93 11.81
CA PHE A 64 3.76 -0.67 11.90
C PHE A 64 4.14 0.13 13.15
N GLU A 65 4.34 -0.51 14.29
CA GLU A 65 4.81 0.17 15.50
C GLU A 65 6.21 0.76 15.32
N ASP A 66 7.10 0.06 14.61
CA ASP A 66 8.41 0.58 14.25
C ASP A 66 8.29 1.78 13.30
N ILE A 67 7.39 1.74 12.30
CA ILE A 67 7.08 2.89 11.44
C ILE A 67 6.60 4.08 12.26
N ARG A 68 5.67 3.88 13.22
CA ARG A 68 5.18 4.95 14.08
C ARG A 68 6.29 5.62 14.88
N LYS A 69 7.26 4.83 15.37
CA LYS A 69 8.40 5.32 16.15
C LYS A 69 9.48 6.01 15.32
N THR A 70 9.74 5.51 14.12
CA THR A 70 10.90 5.90 13.32
C THR A 70 10.58 6.90 12.22
N VAL A 71 9.37 6.83 11.66
CA VAL A 71 8.94 7.72 10.58
C VAL A 71 8.23 8.92 11.18
N ARG A 72 8.87 10.09 11.10
CA ARG A 72 8.27 11.35 11.55
C ARG A 72 6.93 11.58 10.83
N GLY A 73 5.92 11.98 11.60
CA GLY A 73 4.57 12.21 11.09
C GLY A 73 3.69 10.95 11.03
N TYR A 74 4.24 9.77 11.33
CA TYR A 74 3.49 8.52 11.45
C TYR A 74 3.16 8.14 12.90
N ASP A 75 3.48 8.97 13.90
CA ASP A 75 2.98 8.77 15.27
C ASP A 75 1.48 9.08 15.36
N VAL A 76 0.68 8.22 14.73
CA VAL A 76 -0.76 8.32 14.63
C VAL A 76 -1.45 7.49 15.72
N SER A 77 -2.68 7.86 16.08
CA SER A 77 -3.43 7.18 17.14
C SER A 77 -3.76 5.71 16.80
N LEU A 78 -3.15 4.76 17.52
CA LEU A 78 -3.45 3.33 17.36
C LEU A 78 -4.91 2.99 17.63
N PRO A 79 -5.59 3.51 18.68
CA PRO A 79 -7.01 3.22 18.89
C PRO A 79 -7.89 3.60 17.70
N VAL A 80 -7.60 4.75 17.06
CA VAL A 80 -8.34 5.20 15.87
C VAL A 80 -8.14 4.22 14.71
N VAL A 81 -6.88 3.88 14.40
CA VAL A 81 -6.56 2.95 13.31
C VAL A 81 -7.12 1.54 13.58
N ALA A 82 -7.02 1.06 14.82
CA ALA A 82 -7.49 -0.27 15.22
C ALA A 82 -9.02 -0.40 15.15
N ALA A 83 -9.76 0.67 15.44
CA ALA A 83 -11.21 0.74 15.28
C ALA A 83 -11.66 0.85 13.82
N GLY A 84 -10.74 0.88 12.86
CA GLY A 84 -11.03 1.07 11.43
C GLY A 84 -11.22 2.53 11.02
N GLY A 85 -10.88 3.47 11.90
CA GLY A 85 -10.88 4.89 11.60
C GLY A 85 -9.68 5.33 10.73
N ALA A 86 -9.74 6.58 10.30
CA ALA A 86 -8.73 7.24 9.50
C ALA A 86 -7.92 8.18 10.40
N ALA A 87 -6.64 7.88 10.62
CA ALA A 87 -5.76 8.66 11.49
C ALA A 87 -4.84 9.56 10.67
N GLN A 88 -4.89 10.86 10.91
CA GLN A 88 -4.16 11.84 10.09
C GLN A 88 -2.66 11.84 10.43
N THR A 89 -1.83 11.70 9.39
CA THR A 89 -0.37 11.90 9.49
C THR A 89 -0.01 13.38 9.48
N MET A 90 1.23 13.69 9.81
CA MET A 90 1.76 15.05 9.73
C MET A 90 2.80 15.18 8.62
N PRO A 91 2.72 16.23 7.78
CA PRO A 91 3.76 16.51 6.79
C PRO A 91 5.05 16.91 7.48
N LEU A 92 6.19 16.35 7.05
CA LEU A 92 7.51 16.59 7.63
C LEU A 92 7.91 18.07 7.60
N ASN A 93 7.61 18.74 6.49
CA ASN A 93 8.06 20.10 6.19
C ASN A 93 6.92 21.13 6.31
N GLY A 94 5.79 20.76 6.91
CA GLY A 94 4.60 21.59 6.91
C GLY A 94 4.11 21.92 5.50
N ARG A 95 3.50 23.09 5.33
CA ARG A 95 3.11 23.60 4.01
C ARG A 95 4.35 24.09 3.26
N ILE A 96 4.72 23.37 2.20
CA ILE A 96 5.76 23.82 1.28
C ILE A 96 5.12 24.81 0.29
N PRO A 97 5.69 26.01 0.09
CA PRO A 97 5.22 26.92 -0.95
C PRO A 97 5.47 26.27 -2.32
N VAL A 98 4.39 25.84 -2.98
CA VAL A 98 4.46 25.25 -4.32
C VAL A 98 4.13 26.32 -5.35
N LYS A 99 5.04 26.56 -6.29
CA LYS A 99 4.74 27.36 -7.48
C LYS A 99 3.84 26.54 -8.40
N SER A 100 2.64 27.02 -8.69
CA SER A 100 1.75 26.35 -9.64
C SER A 100 2.41 26.26 -11.03
N ARG A 101 2.52 25.04 -11.55
CA ARG A 101 3.12 24.72 -12.86
C ARG A 101 2.16 23.84 -13.67
N PRO A 102 1.05 24.42 -14.18
CA PRO A 102 0.06 23.67 -14.95
C PRO A 102 0.65 23.04 -16.22
N ASP A 103 1.75 23.59 -16.73
CA ASP A 103 2.52 23.05 -17.86
C ASP A 103 3.13 21.65 -17.60
N LEU A 104 3.28 21.28 -16.32
CA LEU A 104 3.73 19.95 -15.91
C LEU A 104 2.57 18.95 -15.77
N VAL A 105 1.32 19.41 -15.75
CA VAL A 105 0.15 18.54 -15.64
C VAL A 105 -0.08 17.88 -16.99
N ARG A 106 0.09 16.56 -17.02
CA ARG A 106 -0.12 15.73 -18.21
C ARG A 106 -0.98 14.53 -17.83
N SER A 107 -1.71 14.02 -18.82
CA SER A 107 -2.42 12.76 -18.66
C SER A 107 -1.40 11.63 -18.44
N ASP A 108 -1.66 10.76 -17.47
CA ASP A 108 -0.93 9.49 -17.33
C ASP A 108 -1.30 8.51 -18.46
N HIS A 109 -2.26 8.88 -19.32
CA HIS A 109 -2.82 8.04 -20.38
C HIS A 109 -3.28 6.66 -19.90
N ASN A 110 -3.51 6.55 -18.59
CA ASN A 110 -4.01 5.36 -17.94
C ASN A 110 -5.52 5.52 -17.74
N GLY A 111 -6.30 4.63 -18.36
CA GLY A 111 -7.74 4.62 -18.17
C GLY A 111 -8.12 4.23 -16.75
N LEU A 112 -9.26 4.68 -16.26
CA LEU A 112 -9.83 4.30 -14.96
C LEU A 112 -9.84 2.76 -14.75
N PHE A 113 -10.07 2.01 -15.83
CA PHE A 113 -10.16 0.54 -15.85
C PHE A 113 -8.80 -0.18 -15.90
N ALA A 114 -7.71 0.53 -16.24
CA ALA A 114 -6.36 -0.01 -16.32
C ALA A 114 -5.43 0.53 -15.21
N SER A 115 -5.98 1.35 -14.31
CA SER A 115 -5.25 1.86 -13.15
C SER A 115 -4.92 0.72 -12.19
N GLY A 116 -3.65 0.32 -12.18
CA GLY A 116 -3.14 -0.81 -11.41
C GLY A 116 -3.38 -2.19 -12.06
N THR A 117 -2.92 -3.23 -11.38
CA THR A 117 -2.95 -4.61 -11.90
C THR A 117 -4.33 -5.25 -11.80
N LEU A 118 -5.09 -4.98 -10.72
CA LEU A 118 -6.43 -5.55 -10.53
C LEU A 118 -7.41 -5.10 -11.62
N GLY A 119 -7.37 -3.81 -12.00
CA GLY A 119 -8.17 -3.29 -13.10
C GLY A 119 -7.81 -3.96 -14.43
N ARG A 120 -6.52 -3.95 -14.77
CA ARG A 120 -5.96 -4.51 -16.01
C ARG A 120 -6.39 -5.96 -16.26
N TYR A 121 -6.39 -6.81 -15.23
CA TYR A 121 -6.73 -8.23 -15.36
C TYR A 121 -8.20 -8.57 -15.04
N SER A 122 -9.04 -7.58 -14.69
CA SER A 122 -10.45 -7.82 -14.36
C SER A 122 -11.28 -8.10 -15.61
N LYS A 123 -11.95 -9.26 -15.64
CA LYS A 123 -12.87 -9.61 -16.75
C LYS A 123 -14.07 -8.66 -16.83
N VAL A 124 -14.59 -8.25 -15.67
CA VAL A 124 -15.77 -7.38 -15.57
C VAL A 124 -15.42 -5.95 -15.98
N LEU A 125 -14.31 -5.40 -15.50
CA LEU A 125 -13.91 -4.04 -15.87
C LEU A 125 -13.50 -3.96 -17.35
N ASN A 126 -13.04 -5.06 -17.95
CA ASN A 126 -12.78 -5.13 -19.39
C ASN A 126 -14.03 -5.41 -20.24
N SER A 127 -15.18 -5.75 -19.63
CA SER A 127 -16.42 -6.00 -20.39
C SER A 127 -17.24 -4.74 -20.64
N VAL A 128 -17.07 -3.69 -19.83
CA VAL A 128 -17.82 -2.43 -19.99
C VAL A 128 -17.33 -1.65 -21.22
N VAL A 129 -18.22 -0.90 -21.86
CA VAL A 129 -17.93 -0.18 -23.11
C VAL A 129 -16.83 0.86 -22.90
N GLU A 130 -16.85 1.52 -21.75
CA GLU A 130 -15.94 2.58 -21.34
C GLU A 130 -14.48 2.12 -21.25
N SER A 131 -14.24 0.81 -21.05
CA SER A 131 -12.89 0.23 -21.09
C SER A 131 -12.24 0.31 -22.48
N ARG A 132 -13.06 0.44 -23.53
CA ARG A 132 -12.64 0.48 -24.94
C ARG A 132 -12.47 1.89 -25.48
N LEU A 133 -12.95 2.91 -24.76
CA LEU A 133 -12.95 4.31 -25.21
C LEU A 133 -11.56 4.97 -25.15
N ASN A 134 -10.58 4.35 -24.47
CA ASN A 134 -9.24 4.91 -24.23
C ASN A 134 -8.09 3.98 -24.67
N ARG A 135 -8.31 3.13 -25.69
CA ARG A 135 -7.23 2.39 -26.36
C ARG A 135 -6.80 3.06 -27.66
#